data_AF-A0A340Y5P0-F1
#
_entry.id   AF-A0A340Y5P0-F1
#
_cell.length_a   1.000
_cell.length_b   1.000
_cell.length_c   1.000
_cell.angle_alpha   90.00
_cell.angle_beta   90.00
_cell.angle_gamma   90.00
#
_symmetry.space_group_name_H-M   'P 1'
#
loop_
_entity.id
_entity.type
_entity.pdbx_description
1 polymer ?
#
loop_
_entity_poly.entity_id
_entity_poly.type
_entity_poly.pdbx_seq_one_letter_code
_entity_poly.pdbx_strand_id
1 'polypeptide(L)'
;MAASATGLGGGAGPGPEAGDFLARYRQVCNKLKKRFLRKPNVAEAGEQFGQLGRELRAQECLPYAAWCQLAVARCQQALFHGPGEALALTEAARLFLRQERDARQRLACPAAYGEPLQAAAAALGAAVRLHLELDSAVLGVASTRRITVTL
;
A
#
# COMPACT_ATOMS: atom_id res chain seq x y z
N MET A 1 38.15 22.43 -9.73
CA MET A 1 37.98 22.64 -8.28
C MET A 1 36.60 23.24 -8.03
N ALA A 2 35.76 22.50 -7.29
CA ALA A 2 34.51 22.86 -6.62
C ALA A 2 33.38 23.59 -7.40
N ALA A 3 32.34 22.82 -7.74
CA ALA A 3 30.97 23.29 -7.93
C ALA A 3 30.26 23.33 -6.56
N SER A 4 29.70 24.47 -6.17
CA SER A 4 28.83 24.60 -5.00
C SER A 4 27.37 24.65 -5.46
N ALA A 5 26.70 23.50 -5.33
CA ALA A 5 25.25 23.40 -5.48
C ALA A 5 24.57 23.98 -4.23
N THR A 6 23.72 24.97 -4.44
CA THR A 6 22.78 25.49 -3.46
C THR A 6 21.70 24.44 -3.20
N GLY A 7 21.80 23.76 -2.06
CA GLY A 7 20.76 22.88 -1.54
C GLY A 7 19.57 23.69 -1.03
N LEU A 8 18.45 23.58 -1.76
CA LEU A 8 17.13 24.01 -1.33
C LEU A 8 16.61 23.11 -0.20
N GLY A 9 16.01 23.73 0.82
CA GLY A 9 14.90 23.12 1.57
C GLY A 9 15.21 22.51 2.94
N GLY A 10 15.54 23.35 3.94
CA GLY A 10 15.46 22.99 5.35
C GLY A 10 14.08 23.32 5.93
N GLY A 11 13.05 22.57 5.54
CA GLY A 11 11.74 22.63 6.18
C GLY A 11 11.74 21.84 7.49
N ALA A 12 11.22 22.46 8.55
CA ALA A 12 11.10 21.91 9.90
C ALA A 12 10.61 20.45 9.92
N GLY A 13 11.45 19.55 10.46
CA GLY A 13 11.13 18.13 10.60
C GLY A 13 10.34 17.84 11.89
N PRO A 14 9.35 16.91 11.87
CA PRO A 14 8.57 16.56 13.05
C PRO A 14 9.26 15.47 13.85
N GLY A 15 9.94 15.82 14.95
CA GLY A 15 10.37 14.88 16.01
C GLY A 15 11.38 13.78 15.61
N PRO A 16 12.17 13.26 16.57
CA PRO A 16 13.17 12.22 16.31
C PRO A 16 12.59 10.87 15.83
N GLU A 17 11.30 10.60 16.09
CA GLU A 17 10.63 9.32 15.76
C GLU A 17 10.25 9.18 14.27
N ALA A 18 9.88 10.28 13.59
CA ALA A 18 9.46 10.23 12.19
C ALA A 18 10.63 10.00 11.21
N GLY A 19 11.85 10.41 11.63
CA GLY A 19 13.08 10.16 10.90
C GLY A 19 13.42 8.68 10.78
N ASP A 20 13.17 7.92 11.86
CA ASP A 20 13.45 6.48 11.93
C ASP A 20 12.48 5.65 11.08
N PHE A 21 11.20 6.04 11.01
CA PHE A 21 10.22 5.37 10.15
C PHE A 21 10.60 5.47 8.67
N LEU A 22 10.88 6.68 8.16
CA LEU A 22 11.20 6.87 6.74
C LEU A 22 12.51 6.17 6.36
N ALA A 23 13.47 6.11 7.28
CA ALA A 23 14.69 5.33 7.12
C ALA A 23 14.38 3.83 6.99
N ARG A 24 13.57 3.27 7.90
CA ARG A 24 13.14 1.85 7.86
C ARG A 24 12.35 1.54 6.59
N TYR A 25 11.40 2.38 6.20
CA TYR A 25 10.63 2.23 4.96
C TYR A 25 11.54 2.21 3.72
N ARG A 26 12.46 3.18 3.61
CA ARG A 26 13.45 3.24 2.52
C ARG A 26 14.38 2.03 2.52
N GLN A 27 14.77 1.53 3.69
CA GLN A 27 15.56 0.30 3.79
C GLN A 27 14.82 -0.89 3.20
N VAL A 28 13.53 -1.09 3.50
CA VAL A 28 12.72 -2.17 2.90
C VAL A 28 12.63 -2.00 1.38
N CYS A 29 12.36 -0.79 0.88
CA CYS A 29 12.35 -0.51 -0.56
C CYS A 29 13.71 -0.80 -1.23
N ASN A 30 14.82 -0.47 -0.55
CA ASN A 30 16.16 -0.72 -1.07
C ASN A 30 16.51 -2.21 -1.08
N LYS A 31 16.00 -3.01 -0.12
CA LYS A 31 16.14 -4.47 -0.13
C LYS A 31 15.47 -5.09 -1.37
N LEU A 32 14.32 -4.54 -1.78
CA LEU A 32 13.63 -4.95 -3.01
C LEU A 32 14.38 -4.52 -4.28
N LYS A 33 14.96 -3.32 -4.30
CA LYS A 33 15.69 -2.79 -5.47
C LYS A 33 17.09 -3.37 -5.69
N LYS A 34 17.86 -3.67 -4.63
CA LYS A 34 19.30 -3.98 -4.73
C LYS A 34 19.61 -5.46 -4.96
N ARG A 35 18.63 -6.36 -5.07
CA ARG A 35 18.84 -7.81 -5.21
C ARG A 35 18.43 -8.29 -6.61
N PHE A 36 19.12 -7.82 -7.65
CA PHE A 36 18.94 -8.28 -9.02
C PHE A 36 19.49 -9.71 -9.27
N LEU A 37 20.23 -10.30 -8.33
CA LEU A 37 20.92 -11.60 -8.52
C LEU A 37 20.37 -12.76 -7.67
N ARG A 38 19.44 -12.51 -6.73
CA ARG A 38 18.74 -13.54 -5.94
C ARG A 38 17.27 -13.18 -5.90
N LYS A 39 16.38 -14.17 -6.07
CA LYS A 39 14.92 -14.02 -6.00
C LYS A 39 14.57 -13.16 -4.77
N PRO A 40 14.04 -11.93 -4.94
CA PRO A 40 13.77 -11.04 -3.81
C PRO A 40 12.73 -11.73 -2.91
N ASN A 41 12.96 -11.77 -1.60
CA ASN A 41 12.00 -12.35 -0.67
C ASN A 41 10.88 -11.35 -0.41
N VAL A 42 9.99 -11.22 -1.40
CA VAL A 42 8.88 -10.27 -1.39
C VAL A 42 7.93 -10.52 -0.21
N ALA A 43 7.87 -11.77 0.28
CA ALA A 43 7.09 -12.15 1.46
C ALA A 43 7.59 -11.43 2.73
N GLU A 44 8.89 -11.52 3.03
CA GLU A 44 9.48 -10.83 4.18
C GLU A 44 9.35 -9.30 4.09
N ALA A 45 9.43 -8.74 2.88
CA ALA A 45 9.23 -7.31 2.69
C ALA A 45 7.79 -6.90 3.01
N GLY A 46 6.81 -7.70 2.59
CA GLY A 46 5.40 -7.51 2.94
C GLY A 46 5.17 -7.53 4.45
N GLU A 47 5.78 -8.47 5.17
CA GLU A 47 5.70 -8.53 6.64
C GLU A 47 6.31 -7.30 7.31
N GLN A 48 7.48 -6.84 6.84
CA GLN A 48 8.13 -5.63 7.34
C GLN A 48 7.26 -4.38 7.14
N PHE A 49 6.63 -4.22 5.96
CA PHE A 49 5.68 -3.13 5.74
C PHE A 49 4.43 -3.25 6.62
N GLY A 50 3.92 -4.47 6.83
CA GLY A 50 2.78 -4.72 7.70
C GLY A 50 3.06 -4.42 9.18
N GLN A 51 4.29 -4.65 9.64
CA GLN A 51 4.70 -4.29 11.00
C GLN A 51 4.85 -2.78 11.17
N LEU A 52 5.52 -2.10 10.23
CA LEU A 52 5.61 -0.64 10.22
C LEU A 52 4.22 0.02 10.17
N GLY A 53 3.30 -0.53 9.37
CA GLY A 53 1.92 -0.05 9.30
C GLY A 53 1.17 -0.18 10.63
N ARG A 54 1.43 -1.23 11.42
CA ARG A 54 0.84 -1.42 12.75
C ARG A 54 1.39 -0.41 13.77
N GLU A 55 2.71 -0.19 13.77
CA GLU A 55 3.36 0.82 14.61
C GLU A 55 2.80 2.22 14.32
N LEU A 56 2.68 2.59 13.04
CA LEU A 56 2.11 3.87 12.62
C LEU A 56 0.62 4.03 12.96
N ARG A 57 -0.16 2.95 12.94
CA ARG A 57 -1.55 2.97 13.40
C ARG A 57 -1.62 3.26 14.90
N ALA A 58 -0.71 2.71 15.71
CA ALA A 58 -0.63 2.98 17.14
C ALA A 58 -0.23 4.43 17.44
N GLN A 59 0.58 5.03 16.57
CA GLN A 59 0.98 6.45 16.63
C GLN A 59 -0.04 7.40 15.96
N GLU A 60 -1.22 6.91 15.57
CA GLU A 60 -2.28 7.65 14.87
C GLU A 60 -1.85 8.35 13.57
N CYS A 61 -0.74 7.91 12.96
CA CYS A 61 -0.24 8.41 11.69
C CYS A 61 -0.93 7.71 10.51
N LEU A 62 -2.24 7.97 10.34
CA LEU A 62 -3.12 7.35 9.35
C LEU A 62 -2.62 7.39 7.89
N PRO A 63 -2.15 8.53 7.33
CA PRO A 63 -1.71 8.56 5.93
C PRO A 63 -0.55 7.59 5.69
N TYR A 64 0.49 7.64 6.53
CA TYR A 64 1.67 6.77 6.39
C TYR A 64 1.32 5.29 6.60
N ALA A 65 0.38 4.99 7.50
CA ALA A 65 -0.13 3.63 7.66
C ALA A 65 -0.83 3.13 6.39
N ALA A 66 -1.59 3.99 5.71
CA ALA A 66 -2.24 3.65 4.44
C ALA A 66 -1.21 3.39 3.33
N TRP A 67 -0.16 4.21 3.24
CA TRP A 67 0.96 3.98 2.32
C TRP A 67 1.68 2.65 2.58
N CYS A 68 1.86 2.26 3.84
CA CYS A 68 2.42 0.94 4.16
C CYS A 68 1.52 -0.19 3.67
N GLN A 69 0.20 -0.08 3.80
CA GLN A 69 -0.75 -1.09 3.31
C GLN A 69 -0.76 -1.20 1.78
N LEU A 70 -0.62 -0.09 1.06
CA LEU A 70 -0.43 -0.13 -0.39
C LEU A 70 0.87 -0.85 -0.78
N ALA A 71 1.95 -0.69 0.00
CA ALA A 71 3.18 -1.43 -0.22
C ALA A 71 3.01 -2.94 0.04
N VAL A 72 2.23 -3.33 1.07
CA VAL A 72 1.86 -4.73 1.34
C VAL A 72 1.06 -5.31 0.17
N ALA A 73 0.06 -4.59 -0.35
CA ALA A 73 -0.72 -5.02 -1.50
C ALA A 73 0.17 -5.29 -2.72
N ARG A 74 1.12 -4.40 -3.02
CA ARG A 74 2.09 -4.59 -4.10
C ARG A 74 3.01 -5.79 -3.90
N CYS A 75 3.37 -6.10 -2.65
CA CYS A 75 4.13 -7.30 -2.34
C CYS A 75 3.30 -8.56 -2.59
N GLN A 76 2.02 -8.57 -2.18
CA GLN A 76 1.10 -9.68 -2.41
C GLN A 76 0.79 -9.88 -3.90
N GLN A 77 0.67 -8.79 -4.66
CA GLN A 77 0.53 -8.83 -6.12
C GLN A 77 1.73 -9.53 -6.78
N ALA A 78 2.95 -9.18 -6.37
CA ALA A 78 4.17 -9.81 -6.88
C ALA A 78 4.32 -11.28 -6.43
N LEU A 79 3.61 -11.70 -5.38
CA LEU A 79 3.50 -13.09 -4.93
C LEU A 79 2.30 -13.83 -5.54
N PHE A 80 1.51 -13.18 -6.39
CA PHE A 80 0.26 -13.70 -6.96
C PHE A 80 -0.75 -14.16 -5.88
N HIS A 81 -0.75 -13.49 -4.74
CA HIS A 81 -1.64 -13.79 -3.62
C HIS A 81 -2.89 -12.89 -3.66
N GLY A 82 -3.77 -13.15 -4.65
CA GLY A 82 -4.95 -12.34 -4.96
C GLY A 82 -5.86 -11.96 -3.77
N PRO A 83 -6.35 -12.90 -2.94
CA PRO A 83 -7.23 -12.55 -1.83
C PRO A 83 -6.51 -11.69 -0.78
N GLY A 84 -5.21 -11.91 -0.57
CA GLY A 84 -4.41 -11.09 0.33
C GLY A 84 -4.24 -9.67 -0.17
N GLU A 85 -3.94 -9.50 -1.46
CA GLU A 85 -3.84 -8.20 -2.12
C GLU A 85 -5.13 -7.38 -1.96
N ALA A 86 -6.27 -8.01 -2.18
CA ALA A 86 -7.56 -7.34 -2.02
C ALA A 86 -7.84 -6.91 -0.56
N LEU A 87 -7.45 -7.73 0.42
CA LEU A 87 -7.54 -7.35 1.84
C LEU A 87 -6.65 -6.14 2.16
N ALA A 88 -5.40 -6.14 1.70
CA ALA A 88 -4.49 -5.00 1.93
C ALA A 88 -4.99 -3.71 1.25
N LEU A 89 -5.53 -3.80 0.03
CA LEU A 89 -6.12 -2.66 -0.67
C LEU A 89 -7.35 -2.09 0.05
N THR A 90 -8.24 -2.96 0.53
CA THR A 90 -9.43 -2.53 1.28
C THR A 90 -9.06 -1.92 2.63
N GLU A 91 -8.04 -2.45 3.31
CA GLU A 91 -7.49 -1.83 4.52
C GLU A 91 -6.89 -0.44 4.25
N ALA A 92 -6.11 -0.29 3.19
CA ALA A 92 -5.56 1.02 2.79
C ALA A 92 -6.69 2.04 2.53
N ALA A 93 -7.74 1.64 1.81
CA ALA A 93 -8.88 2.50 1.53
C ALA A 93 -9.60 2.94 2.82
N ARG A 94 -9.80 2.04 3.79
CA ARG A 94 -10.41 2.39 5.09
C ARG A 94 -9.60 3.44 5.84
N LEU A 95 -8.27 3.36 5.79
CA LEU A 95 -7.39 4.34 6.43
C LEU A 95 -7.47 5.72 5.76
N PHE A 96 -7.50 5.78 4.43
CA PHE A 96 -7.68 7.02 3.70
C PHE A 96 -9.06 7.67 3.93
N LEU A 97 -10.13 6.88 3.98
CA LEU A 97 -11.47 7.39 4.32
C LEU A 97 -11.54 7.94 5.74
N ARG A 98 -10.87 7.28 6.69
CA ARG A 98 -10.77 7.80 8.06
C ARG A 98 -9.99 9.12 8.11
N GLN A 99 -8.92 9.23 7.34
CA GLN A 99 -8.15 10.47 7.20
C GLN A 99 -9.01 11.60 6.62
N GLU A 100 -9.76 11.34 5.54
CA GLU A 100 -10.69 12.32 4.95
C GLU A 100 -11.77 12.76 5.94
N ARG A 101 -12.35 11.80 6.65
CA ARG A 101 -13.36 12.10 7.68
C ARG A 101 -12.78 13.00 8.75
N ASP A 102 -11.60 12.69 9.27
CA ASP A 102 -10.97 13.46 10.32
C ASP A 102 -10.56 14.86 9.79
N ALA A 103 -10.07 14.97 8.56
CA ALA A 103 -9.76 16.25 7.92
C ALA A 103 -10.99 17.16 7.69
N ARG A 104 -12.11 16.59 7.24
CA ARG A 104 -13.34 17.35 6.94
C ARG A 104 -14.16 17.64 8.18
N GLN A 105 -14.33 16.67 9.09
CA GLN A 105 -15.23 16.79 10.23
C GLN A 105 -14.57 17.39 11.47
N ARG A 106 -13.29 17.09 11.73
CA ARG A 106 -12.61 17.57 12.94
C ARG A 106 -11.85 18.86 12.72
N LEU A 107 -11.20 18.99 11.57
CA LEU A 107 -10.33 20.12 11.27
C LEU A 107 -11.02 21.18 10.39
N ALA A 108 -12.15 20.84 9.75
CA ALA A 108 -12.90 21.70 8.83
C ALA A 108 -11.99 22.44 7.83
N CYS A 109 -10.88 21.81 7.42
CA CYS A 109 -9.87 22.46 6.61
C CYS A 109 -10.42 22.71 5.20
N PRO A 110 -10.56 23.97 4.75
CA PRO A 110 -10.97 24.27 3.37
C PRO A 110 -9.93 23.80 2.34
N ALA A 111 -8.69 23.58 2.80
CA ALA A 111 -7.57 23.08 1.99
C ALA A 111 -7.52 21.55 1.86
N ALA A 112 -8.48 20.80 2.42
CA ALA A 112 -8.58 19.36 2.21
C ALA A 112 -9.12 19.07 0.79
N TYR A 113 -8.24 19.04 -0.20
CA TYR A 113 -8.57 18.89 -1.62
C TYR A 113 -9.04 17.48 -2.07
N GLY A 114 -9.39 16.59 -1.13
CA GLY A 114 -9.92 15.26 -1.47
C GLY A 114 -8.87 14.26 -1.99
N GLU A 115 -7.59 14.55 -1.86
CA GLU A 115 -6.49 13.65 -2.27
C GLU A 115 -6.60 12.25 -1.62
N PRO A 116 -6.78 12.11 -0.29
CA PRO A 116 -7.00 10.80 0.30
C PRO A 116 -8.32 10.15 -0.14
N LEU A 117 -9.38 10.92 -0.45
CA LEU A 117 -10.61 10.36 -1.02
C LEU A 117 -10.37 9.73 -2.39
N GLN A 118 -9.63 10.40 -3.26
CA GLN A 118 -9.26 9.90 -4.58
C GLN A 118 -8.39 8.64 -4.46
N ALA A 119 -7.43 8.64 -3.54
CA ALA A 119 -6.59 7.46 -3.27
C ALA A 119 -7.41 6.26 -2.76
N ALA A 120 -8.40 6.51 -1.89
CA ALA A 120 -9.32 5.48 -1.41
C ALA A 120 -10.16 4.88 -2.55
N ALA A 121 -10.71 5.73 -3.42
CA ALA A 121 -11.50 5.30 -4.58
C ALA A 121 -10.66 4.45 -5.55
N ALA A 122 -9.42 4.85 -5.82
CA ALA A 122 -8.50 4.09 -6.67
C ALA A 122 -8.17 2.70 -6.06
N ALA A 123 -7.89 2.65 -4.74
CA ALA A 123 -7.60 1.39 -4.04
C ALA A 123 -8.81 0.44 -4.03
N LEU A 124 -10.03 0.95 -3.79
CA LEU A 124 -11.25 0.15 -3.87
C LEU A 124 -11.54 -0.31 -5.30
N GLY A 125 -11.34 0.55 -6.29
CA GLY A 125 -11.49 0.19 -7.70
C GLY A 125 -10.57 -0.96 -8.10
N ALA A 126 -9.32 -0.95 -7.64
CA ALA A 126 -8.38 -2.05 -7.84
C ALA A 126 -8.85 -3.33 -7.12
N ALA A 127 -9.30 -3.23 -5.87
CA ALA A 127 -9.78 -4.38 -5.10
C ALA A 127 -11.02 -5.04 -5.74
N VAL A 128 -11.96 -4.26 -6.28
CA VAL A 128 -13.15 -4.77 -6.96
C VAL A 128 -12.76 -5.51 -8.24
N ARG A 129 -11.87 -4.94 -9.07
CA ARG A 129 -11.38 -5.60 -10.29
C ARG A 129 -10.77 -6.96 -9.97
N LEU A 130 -9.97 -7.01 -8.91
CA LEU A 130 -9.31 -8.24 -8.47
C LEU A 130 -10.32 -9.31 -8.00
N HIS A 131 -11.38 -8.92 -7.28
CA HIS A 131 -12.46 -9.85 -6.92
C HIS A 131 -13.20 -10.38 -8.16
N LEU A 132 -13.49 -9.53 -9.14
CA LEU A 132 -14.13 -9.95 -10.39
C LEU A 132 -13.24 -10.91 -11.19
N GLU A 133 -11.93 -10.70 -11.20
CA GLU A 133 -10.95 -11.60 -11.81
C GLU A 133 -10.88 -12.96 -11.08
N LEU A 134 -10.93 -12.97 -9.75
CA LEU A 134 -10.99 -14.19 -8.96
C LEU A 134 -12.31 -14.97 -9.18
N ASP A 135 -13.45 -14.27 -9.19
CA ASP A 135 -14.76 -14.89 -9.39
C ASP A 135 -14.93 -15.41 -10.82
N SER A 136 -14.46 -14.65 -11.82
CA SER A 136 -14.48 -15.09 -13.23
C SER A 136 -13.53 -16.26 -13.49
N ALA A 137 -12.40 -16.34 -12.79
CA ALA A 137 -11.54 -17.52 -12.84
C ALA A 137 -12.28 -18.76 -12.31
N VAL A 138 -12.97 -18.65 -11.16
CA VAL A 138 -13.76 -19.75 -10.57
C VAL A 138 -14.90 -20.18 -11.51
N LEU A 139 -15.62 -19.22 -12.11
CA LEU A 139 -16.68 -19.50 -13.08
C LEU A 139 -16.15 -20.11 -14.39
N GLY A 140 -14.94 -19.74 -14.82
CA GLY A 140 -14.25 -20.30 -15.98
C GLY A 140 -13.87 -21.78 -15.80
N VAL A 141 -13.40 -22.18 -14.61
CA VAL A 141 -13.09 -23.59 -14.31
C VAL A 141 -14.35 -24.45 -14.18
N ALA A 142 -15.47 -23.87 -13.74
CA ALA A 142 -16.76 -24.55 -13.69
C ALA A 142 -17.33 -24.85 -15.09
N SER A 143 -17.05 -23.99 -16.07
CA SER A 143 -17.44 -24.21 -17.48
C SER A 143 -16.64 -25.33 -18.16
N THR A 144 -15.34 -25.46 -17.85
CA THR A 144 -14.48 -26.48 -18.47
C THR A 144 -14.68 -27.90 -17.93
N ARG A 145 -15.22 -28.05 -16.70
CA ARG A 145 -15.52 -29.38 -16.13
C ARG A 145 -16.79 -30.04 -16.66
N ARG A 146 -17.57 -29.36 -17.52
CA ARG A 146 -18.79 -29.94 -18.14
C ARG A 146 -18.57 -30.56 -19.52
N ILE A 147 -17.38 -30.46 -20.12
CA ILE A 147 -17.15 -30.91 -21.51
C ILE A 147 -16.36 -32.23 -21.58
N THR A 148 -15.84 -32.76 -20.47
CA THR A 148 -15.03 -34.01 -20.46
C THR A 148 -15.74 -35.22 -19.85
N VAL A 149 -17.08 -35.30 -19.94
CA VAL A 149 -17.83 -36.54 -19.64
C VAL A 149 -18.96 -36.69 -20.65
N THR A 150 -18.60 -36.90 -21.92
CA THR A 150 -19.46 -37.52 -22.94
C THR A 150 -18.56 -38.01 -24.07
N LEU A 151 -17.87 -39.12 -23.81
CA LEU A 151 -17.43 -40.08 -24.82
C LEU A 151 -17.81 -41.47 -24.30
#